data_AF-A0A662GM91-F1
#
_entry.id   AF-A0A662GM91-F1
#
_cell.length_a   1.000
_cell.length_b   1.000
_cell.length_c   1.000
_cell.angle_alpha   90.00
_cell.angle_beta   90.00
_cell.angle_gamma   90.00
#
_symmetry.space_group_name_H-M   'P 1'
#
loop_
_entity.id
_entity.type
_entity.pdbx_description
1 polymer ?
#
loop_
_entity_poly.entity_id
_entity_poly.type
_entity_poly.pdbx_seq_one_letter_code
_entity_poly.pdbx_strand_id
1 'polypeptide(L)'
;MLIITSFDEDFERALSGIRYWASTMLRFVFKYSIRDHKEIEEYASLVGDKQIASRRYVVTSPDEYIDVVEHFVKIGFNYICIVNLSPILEKLIEIFGNHVIPYLREE
;
A
#
# COMPACT_ATOMS: atom_id res chain seq x y z
N MET A 1 -12.37 3.98 -1.66
CA MET A 1 -11.44 3.09 -0.95
C MET A 1 -10.04 3.66 -1.04
N LEU A 2 -9.35 3.80 0.10
CA LEU A 2 -7.94 4.17 0.15
C LEU A 2 -7.10 2.89 0.21
N ILE A 3 -6.25 2.66 -0.79
CA ILE A 3 -5.41 1.46 -0.90
C ILE A 3 -3.97 1.88 -0.63
N ILE A 4 -3.41 1.39 0.47
CA ILE A 4 -2.00 1.62 0.81
C ILE A 4 -1.16 0.53 0.18
N THR A 5 -0.29 0.92 -0.74
CA THR A 5 0.45 0.01 -1.60
C THR A 5 1.90 0.44 -1.79
N SER A 6 2.74 -0.52 -2.17
CA SER A 6 4.11 -0.27 -2.60
C SER A 6 4.46 -1.24 -3.71
N PHE A 7 5.10 -0.73 -4.76
CA PHE A 7 5.50 -1.48 -5.93
C PHE A 7 7.00 -1.58 -6.06
N ASP A 8 7.47 -2.80 -6.32
CA ASP A 8 8.78 -3.10 -6.86
C ASP A 8 8.80 -4.56 -7.32
N GLU A 9 9.51 -4.91 -8.40
CA GLU A 9 9.64 -6.31 -8.83
C GLU A 9 10.38 -7.18 -7.80
N ASP A 10 11.16 -6.56 -6.92
CA ASP A 10 11.73 -7.20 -5.74
C ASP A 10 10.80 -7.00 -4.53
N PHE A 11 10.27 -8.11 -4.02
CA PHE A 11 9.32 -8.10 -2.91
C PHE A 11 9.84 -7.41 -1.65
N GLU A 12 11.11 -7.63 -1.28
CA GLU A 12 11.69 -7.05 -0.06
C GLU A 12 11.86 -5.54 -0.21
N ARG A 13 12.25 -5.09 -1.41
CA ARG A 13 12.31 -3.68 -1.75
C ARG A 13 10.92 -3.05 -1.72
N ALA A 14 9.91 -3.67 -2.32
CA ALA A 14 8.52 -3.20 -2.24
C ALA A 14 8.04 -3.11 -0.78
N LEU A 15 8.29 -4.13 0.03
CA LEU A 15 7.92 -4.18 1.45
C LEU A 15 8.57 -3.02 2.24
N SER A 16 9.83 -2.70 1.95
CA SER A 16 10.58 -1.65 2.65
C SER A 16 9.88 -0.28 2.60
N GLY A 17 9.24 0.03 1.47
CA GLY A 17 8.47 1.28 1.29
C GLY A 17 7.27 1.40 2.23
N ILE A 18 6.61 0.28 2.53
CA ILE A 18 5.44 0.23 3.42
C ILE A 18 5.84 0.39 4.89
N ARG A 19 7.07 -0.01 5.27
CA ARG A 19 7.52 0.01 6.67
C ARG A 19 7.36 1.38 7.31
N TYR A 20 7.60 2.46 6.57
CA TYR A 20 7.42 3.83 7.06
C TYR A 20 6.00 4.12 7.57
N TRP A 21 5.00 3.45 6.99
CA TRP A 21 3.58 3.60 7.34
C TRP A 21 3.06 2.54 8.31
N ALA A 22 3.94 1.71 8.90
CA ALA A 22 3.54 0.63 9.80
C ALA A 22 2.75 1.11 11.03
N SER A 23 2.99 2.34 11.51
CA SER A 23 2.24 2.96 12.61
C SER A 23 0.73 2.97 12.37
N THR A 24 0.28 3.12 11.12
CA THR A 24 -1.14 3.15 10.75
C THR A 24 -1.84 1.80 10.89
N MET A 25 -1.11 0.72 11.13
CA MET A 25 -1.67 -0.60 11.43
C MET A 25 -2.01 -0.76 12.93
N LEU A 26 -1.53 0.15 13.76
CA LEU A 26 -1.65 0.10 15.22
C LEU A 26 -2.89 0.87 15.68
N ARG A 27 -3.99 0.15 15.93
CA ARG A 27 -5.28 0.75 16.32
C ARG A 27 -5.18 1.67 17.54
N PHE A 28 -4.27 1.40 18.47
CA PHE A 28 -4.14 2.17 19.71
C PHE A 28 -3.58 3.57 19.47
N VAL A 29 -2.79 3.79 18.40
CA VAL A 29 -2.28 5.10 17.99
C VAL A 29 -3.41 6.06 17.65
N PHE A 30 -4.55 5.54 17.16
CA PHE A 30 -5.75 6.33 16.85
C PHE A 30 -6.73 6.46 18.02
N LYS A 31 -6.54 5.69 19.09
CA LYS A 31 -7.49 5.62 20.22
C LYS A 31 -7.00 6.39 21.44
N TYR A 32 -5.71 6.32 21.73
CA TYR A 32 -5.11 6.97 22.88
C TYR A 32 -4.47 8.29 22.49
N SER A 33 -4.26 9.19 23.47
CA SER A 33 -3.64 10.49 23.24
C SER A 33 -2.10 10.39 23.14
N ILE A 34 -1.61 9.51 22.28
CA ILE A 34 -0.20 9.41 21.92
C ILE A 34 0.09 10.51 20.91
N ARG A 35 0.98 11.44 21.26
CA ARG A 35 1.27 12.64 20.44
C ARG A 35 2.75 12.79 20.08
N ASP A 36 3.63 12.07 20.78
CA ASP A 36 5.05 12.09 20.44
C ASP A 36 5.31 11.21 19.21
N HIS A 37 5.89 11.81 18.18
CA HIS A 37 6.21 11.09 16.96
C HIS A 37 7.25 9.98 17.20
N LYS A 38 8.17 10.15 18.16
CA LYS A 38 9.19 9.15 18.49
C LYS A 38 8.56 7.91 19.12
N GLU A 39 7.61 8.11 20.02
CA GLU A 39 6.84 7.02 20.64
C GLU A 39 6.07 6.23 19.57
N ILE A 40 5.44 6.92 18.61
CA ILE A 40 4.74 6.29 17.48
C ILE A 40 5.71 5.49 16.60
N GLU A 41 6.90 6.03 16.32
CA GLU A 41 7.95 5.37 15.54
C GLU A 41 8.48 4.11 16.23
N GLU A 42 8.73 4.19 17.55
CA GLU A 42 9.14 3.04 18.36
C GLU A 42 8.09 1.92 18.29
N TYR A 43 6.80 2.24 18.44
CA TYR A 43 5.74 1.25 18.29
C TYR A 43 5.64 0.69 16.87
N ALA A 44 5.82 1.52 15.84
CA ALA A 44 5.80 1.09 14.46
C ALA A 44 6.93 0.09 14.15
N SER A 45 8.11 0.28 14.76
CA SER A 45 9.27 -0.61 14.60
C SER A 45 9.02 -2.04 15.09
N LEU A 46 8.02 -2.24 15.97
CA LEU A 46 7.63 -3.56 16.50
C LEU A 46 6.73 -4.34 15.53
N VAL A 47 6.24 -3.72 14.45
CA VAL A 47 5.40 -4.38 13.46
C VAL A 47 6.28 -5.23 12.55
N GLY A 48 6.07 -6.54 12.62
CA GLY A 48 6.85 -7.50 11.82
C GLY A 48 6.45 -7.51 10.35
N ASP A 49 7.39 -7.87 9.50
CA ASP A 49 7.30 -7.86 8.04
C ASP A 49 6.14 -8.71 7.52
N LYS A 50 5.96 -9.90 8.11
CA LYS A 50 4.82 -10.77 7.81
C LYS A 50 3.48 -10.11 8.13
N GLN A 51 3.42 -9.31 9.20
CA GLN A 51 2.20 -8.58 9.56
C GLN A 51 1.93 -7.45 8.57
N ILE A 52 2.97 -6.73 8.13
CA ILE A 52 2.88 -5.70 7.10
C ILE A 52 2.33 -6.30 5.81
N ALA A 53 3.00 -7.34 5.29
CA ALA A 53 2.62 -8.01 4.05
C ALA A 53 1.18 -8.60 4.10
N SER A 54 0.71 -9.02 5.28
CA SER A 54 -0.65 -9.58 5.42
C SER A 54 -1.80 -8.55 5.35
N ARG A 55 -1.51 -7.26 5.52
CA ARG A 55 -2.54 -6.20 5.65
C ARG A 55 -2.37 -5.06 4.65
N ARG A 56 -1.30 -5.09 3.88
CA ARG A 56 -0.90 -4.06 2.94
C ARG A 56 -0.64 -4.70 1.59
N TYR A 57 -0.81 -3.93 0.53
CA TYR A 57 -0.57 -4.40 -0.82
C TYR A 57 0.91 -4.18 -1.15
N VAL A 58 1.71 -5.24 -0.95
CA VAL A 58 3.08 -5.32 -1.46
C VAL A 58 2.96 -5.96 -2.83
N VAL A 59 3.20 -5.18 -3.88
CA VAL A 59 2.86 -5.56 -5.25
C VAL A 59 4.13 -5.68 -6.07
N THR A 60 4.26 -6.79 -6.81
CA THR A 60 5.48 -7.08 -7.59
C THR A 60 5.27 -7.08 -9.10
N SER A 61 4.02 -6.96 -9.56
CA SER A 61 3.69 -6.89 -10.99
C SER A 61 2.50 -5.93 -11.27
N PRO A 62 2.37 -5.40 -12.50
CA PRO A 62 1.19 -4.63 -12.90
C PRO A 62 -0.12 -5.42 -12.81
N ASP A 63 -0.09 -6.72 -13.09
CA ASP A 63 -1.28 -7.59 -13.08
C ASP A 63 -1.82 -7.74 -11.65
N GLU A 64 -0.95 -7.87 -10.66
CA GLU A 64 -1.36 -7.86 -9.24
C GLU A 64 -2.07 -6.55 -8.85
N TYR A 65 -1.73 -5.40 -9.46
CA TYR A 65 -2.46 -4.17 -9.21
C TYR A 65 -3.87 -4.20 -9.77
N ILE A 66 -4.04 -4.78 -10.95
CA ILE A 66 -5.35 -4.97 -11.57
C ILE A 66 -6.22 -5.83 -10.65
N ASP A 67 -5.70 -6.97 -10.18
CA ASP A 67 -6.40 -7.85 -9.25
C ASP A 67 -6.85 -7.12 -7.97
N VAL A 68 -5.97 -6.28 -7.40
CA VAL A 68 -6.27 -5.48 -6.22
C VAL A 68 -7.39 -4.49 -6.51
N VAL A 69 -7.33 -3.76 -7.62
CA VAL A 69 -8.34 -2.75 -7.97
C VAL A 69 -9.68 -3.43 -8.27
N GLU A 70 -9.68 -4.48 -9.09
CA GLU A 70 -10.87 -5.26 -9.41
C GLU A 70 -11.54 -5.83 -8.17
N HIS A 71 -10.77 -6.35 -7.20
CA HIS A 71 -11.31 -6.84 -5.94
C HIS A 71 -12.20 -5.77 -5.26
N PHE A 72 -11.72 -4.53 -5.20
CA PHE A 72 -12.47 -3.43 -4.60
C PHE A 72 -13.65 -2.96 -5.45
N VAL A 73 -13.51 -2.98 -6.78
CA VAL A 73 -14.63 -2.69 -7.70
C VAL A 73 -15.74 -3.73 -7.54
N LYS A 74 -15.40 -5.02 -7.49
CA LYS A 74 -16.33 -6.16 -7.33
C LYS A 74 -17.16 -6.07 -6.05
N ILE A 75 -16.60 -5.50 -4.97
CA ILE A 75 -17.33 -5.29 -3.70
C ILE A 75 -18.03 -3.92 -3.63
N GLY A 76 -18.06 -3.16 -4.73
CA GLY A 76 -18.91 -1.97 -4.90
C GLY A 76 -18.21 -0.62 -4.74
N PHE A 77 -16.87 -0.56 -4.62
CA PHE A 77 -16.17 0.72 -4.62
C PHE A 77 -16.03 1.28 -6.04
N ASN A 78 -16.42 2.54 -6.23
CA ASN A 78 -16.31 3.25 -7.50
C ASN A 78 -15.32 4.45 -7.47
N TYR A 79 -14.78 4.76 -6.30
CA TYR A 79 -13.73 5.77 -6.11
C TYR A 79 -12.57 5.14 -5.35
N ILE A 80 -11.44 4.94 -6.03
CA ILE A 80 -10.26 4.26 -5.50
C ILE A 80 -9.08 5.23 -5.49
N CYS A 81 -8.45 5.37 -4.33
CA CYS A 81 -7.27 6.21 -4.14
C CYS A 81 -6.07 5.32 -3.84
N ILE A 82 -5.06 5.37 -4.70
CA ILE A 82 -3.82 4.61 -4.53
C ILE A 82 -2.81 5.49 -3.77
N VAL A 83 -2.37 5.02 -2.61
CA VAL A 83 -1.27 5.65 -1.85
C VAL A 83 0.02 4.98 -2.25
N ASN A 84 0.84 5.70 -3.02
CA ASN A 84 2.13 5.23 -3.50
C ASN A 84 3.20 5.32 -2.41
N LEU A 85 3.62 4.18 -1.87
CA LEU A 85 4.76 4.07 -0.95
C LEU A 85 5.96 3.37 -1.60
N SER A 86 5.97 3.26 -2.93
CA SER A 86 7.00 2.53 -3.67
C SER A 86 8.38 3.13 -3.45
N PRO A 87 9.44 2.31 -3.36
CA PRO A 87 10.83 2.80 -3.28
C PRO A 87 11.23 3.69 -4.46
N ILE A 88 10.64 3.44 -5.63
CA ILE A 88 10.80 4.25 -6.84
C ILE A 88 9.43 4.80 -7.22
N LEU A 89 9.18 6.08 -6.93
CA LEU A 89 7.85 6.68 -7.02
C LEU A 89 7.35 6.76 -8.47
N GLU A 90 8.23 7.13 -9.39
CA GLU A 90 7.95 7.34 -10.81
C GLU A 90 7.48 6.04 -11.48
N LYS A 91 8.05 4.92 -11.06
CA LYS A 91 7.76 3.60 -11.62
C LYS A 91 6.30 3.21 -11.45
N LEU A 92 5.70 3.53 -10.30
CA LEU A 92 4.28 3.28 -10.10
C LEU A 92 3.42 4.10 -11.07
N ILE A 93 3.79 5.36 -11.32
CA ILE A 93 3.06 6.25 -12.23
C ILE A 93 3.11 5.69 -13.66
N GLU A 94 4.29 5.24 -14.09
CA GLU A 94 4.46 4.61 -15.41
C GLU A 94 3.63 3.33 -15.55
N ILE A 95 3.66 2.46 -14.54
CA ILE A 95 2.90 1.21 -14.56
C ILE A 95 1.40 1.47 -14.59
N PHE A 96 0.92 2.43 -13.79
CA PHE A 96 -0.49 2.80 -13.79
C PHE A 96 -0.91 3.42 -15.13
N GLY A 97 -0.10 4.32 -15.68
CA GLY A 97 -0.39 4.99 -16.94
C GLY A 97 -0.38 4.05 -18.15
N ASN A 98 0.56 3.09 -18.17
CA ASN A 98 0.80 2.24 -19.34
C ASN A 98 0.07 0.90 -19.29
N HIS A 99 -0.26 0.38 -18.10
CA HIS A 99 -0.82 -0.97 -17.94
C HIS A 99 -2.15 -0.96 -17.18
N VAL A 100 -2.17 -0.48 -15.93
CA VAL A 100 -3.33 -0.66 -15.03
C VAL A 100 -4.54 0.15 -15.48
N ILE A 101 -4.38 1.46 -15.72
CA ILE A 101 -5.50 2.33 -16.11
C ILE A 101 -6.04 1.98 -17.50
N PRO A 102 -5.21 1.72 -18.53
CA PRO A 102 -5.70 1.26 -19.82
C PRO A 102 -6.56 0.00 -19.71
N TYR A 103 -6.10 -1.03 -18.99
CA TYR A 103 -6.86 -2.26 -18.78
C TYR A 103 -8.23 -1.99 -18.16
N LEU A 104 -8.28 -1.24 -17.06
CA LEU A 104 -9.51 -0.93 -16.31
C LEU A 104 -10.50 -0.02 -17.07
N ARG A 105 -10.09 0.58 -18.19
CA ARG A 105 -10.97 1.41 -19.04
C ARG A 105 -11.57 0.64 -20.20
N GLU A 106 -10.96 -0.46 -20.60
CA GLU A 106 -11.41 -1.31 -21.70
C GLU A 106 -12.45 -2.36 -21.26
N GLU A 107 -12.50 -2.68 -19.95
CA GLU A 107 -13.61 -3.40 -19.30
C GLU A 107 -14.85 -2.52 -19.04
#